data_AF-A0A368N2H5-F1
#
_entry.id   AF-A0A368N2H5-F1
#
_cell.length_a   1.000
_cell.length_b   1.000
_cell.length_c   1.000
_cell.angle_alpha   90.00
_cell.angle_beta   90.00
_cell.angle_gamma   90.00
#
_symmetry.space_group_name_H-M   'P 1'
#
loop_
_entity.id
_entity.type
_entity.pdbx_description
1 polymer ?
#
loop_
_entity_poly.entity_id
_entity_poly.type
_entity_poly.pdbx_seq_one_letter_code
_entity_poly.pdbx_strand_id
1 'polypeptide(L)'
;MRIVRNLISIALIGFIGFLKAQDLKNWRSMKPEQRQELINKMSSEEKINLLKTFRQRMMIDELEVPEAKQEEFKTLYDEYQESQTKIKGKFQPNPNYNTMTDQEAKAELEKSFIVGQELLNNRKKYAEKFQKVVKPQQVLEMFQSEGKMRNRVIDRKSDNQQRRPTKTGEMRNSGETRKINTESSGIRNPRNNNGANSQSRRP
;
A
#
# COMPACT_ATOMS: atom_id res chain seq x y z
N MET A 1 -23.87 10.98 59.22
CA MET A 1 -22.69 11.50 58.48
C MET A 1 -22.36 10.56 57.32
N ARG A 2 -21.74 11.11 56.27
CA ARG A 2 -21.84 10.74 54.85
C ARG A 2 -21.11 9.43 54.47
N ILE A 3 -21.74 8.70 53.56
CA ILE A 3 -21.25 7.56 52.76
C ILE A 3 -20.27 8.08 51.69
N VAL A 4 -19.11 7.44 51.50
CA VAL A 4 -18.31 7.41 50.25
C VAL A 4 -17.13 6.44 50.46
N ARG A 5 -16.61 5.66 49.50
CA ARG A 5 -17.03 5.03 48.24
C ARG A 5 -15.80 4.20 47.83
N ASN A 6 -15.98 2.92 47.54
CA ASN A 6 -14.91 2.03 47.07
C ASN A 6 -14.33 2.53 45.73
N LEU A 7 -13.00 2.63 45.64
CA LEU A 7 -12.28 2.85 44.37
C LEU A 7 -11.55 1.55 44.00
N ILE A 8 -12.19 0.77 43.14
CA ILE A 8 -11.54 -0.31 42.41
C ILE A 8 -11.02 0.31 41.11
N SER A 9 -9.73 0.62 41.07
CA SER A 9 -9.04 1.04 39.85
C SER A 9 -8.69 -0.20 39.02
N ILE A 10 -9.54 -0.57 38.08
CA ILE A 10 -9.18 -1.53 37.02
C ILE A 10 -8.46 -0.74 35.94
N ALA A 11 -7.13 -0.66 36.05
CA ALA A 11 -6.27 -0.31 34.93
C ALA A 11 -6.06 -1.57 34.08
N LEU A 12 -7.06 -1.95 33.28
CA LEU A 12 -6.88 -2.89 32.18
C LEU A 12 -6.24 -2.14 31.00
N ILE A 13 -4.96 -1.83 31.13
CA ILE A 13 -4.13 -1.47 29.98
C ILE A 13 -3.81 -2.78 29.29
N GLY A 14 -4.57 -3.10 28.24
CA GLY A 14 -4.26 -4.19 27.34
C GLY A 14 -2.83 -4.01 26.83
N PHE A 15 -1.93 -4.90 27.25
CA PHE A 15 -0.55 -4.95 26.79
C PHE A 15 -0.55 -5.55 25.38
N ILE A 16 -0.95 -4.74 24.39
CA ILE A 16 -0.64 -5.03 22.99
C ILE A 16 0.85 -4.75 22.86
N GLY A 17 1.65 -5.79 22.60
CA GLY A 17 3.08 -5.68 22.37
C GLY A 17 3.37 -4.80 21.16
N PHE A 18 3.52 -3.50 21.37
CA PHE A 18 4.00 -2.57 20.36
C PHE A 18 5.48 -2.84 20.09
N LEU A 19 5.85 -3.08 18.83
CA LEU A 19 7.23 -2.97 18.39
C LEU A 19 7.73 -1.57 18.75
N LYS A 20 8.79 -1.47 19.54
CA LYS A 20 9.29 -0.16 19.98
C LYS A 20 9.94 0.55 18.81
N ALA A 21 9.93 1.88 18.82
CA ALA A 21 10.62 2.70 17.81
C ALA A 21 12.11 2.33 17.64
N GLN A 22 12.72 1.76 18.70
CA GLN A 22 14.08 1.23 18.70
C GLN A 22 14.23 -0.02 17.83
N ASP A 23 13.29 -0.96 17.85
CA ASP A 23 13.32 -2.19 17.06
C ASP A 23 13.29 -1.88 15.55
N LEU A 24 12.52 -0.87 15.15
CA LEU A 24 12.44 -0.41 13.76
C LEU A 24 13.64 0.47 13.33
N LYS A 25 14.27 1.19 14.27
CA LYS A 25 15.54 1.88 14.01
C LYS A 25 16.63 0.84 13.69
N ASN A 26 16.69 -0.23 14.48
CA ASN A 26 17.58 -1.36 14.26
C ASN A 26 17.31 -2.04 12.90
N TRP A 27 16.04 -2.17 12.51
CA TRP A 27 15.65 -2.68 11.19
C TRP A 27 16.26 -1.92 10.02
N ARG A 28 16.22 -0.58 10.03
CA ARG A 28 16.77 0.26 8.93
C ARG A 28 18.30 0.13 8.81
N SER A 29 19.00 -0.14 9.90
CA SER A 29 20.46 -0.38 9.92
C SER A 29 20.88 -1.81 9.57
N MET A 30 19.98 -2.80 9.66
CA MET A 30 20.31 -4.20 9.32
C MET A 30 20.59 -4.41 7.82
N LYS A 31 21.48 -5.35 7.49
CA LYS A 31 21.67 -5.84 6.12
C LYS A 31 20.44 -6.63 5.64
N PRO A 32 20.16 -6.72 4.32
CA PRO A 32 19.01 -7.45 3.80
C PRO A 32 18.91 -8.91 4.29
N GLU A 33 20.03 -9.61 4.36
CA GLU A 33 20.11 -11.00 4.85
C GLU A 33 19.67 -11.12 6.32
N GLN A 34 20.13 -10.21 7.18
CA GLN A 34 19.77 -10.18 8.59
C GLN A 34 18.27 -9.88 8.80
N ARG A 35 17.70 -8.99 7.96
CA ARG A 35 16.25 -8.71 7.98
C ARG A 35 15.45 -9.94 7.59
N GLN A 36 15.90 -10.67 6.56
CA GLN A 36 15.22 -11.89 6.12
C GLN A 36 15.27 -12.99 7.18
N GLU A 37 16.42 -13.18 7.83
CA GLU A 37 16.56 -14.14 8.92
C GLU A 37 15.65 -13.79 10.10
N LEU A 38 15.61 -12.51 10.48
CA LEU A 38 14.72 -12.03 11.54
C LEU A 38 13.24 -12.24 11.19
N ILE A 39 12.81 -11.89 9.96
CA ILE A 39 11.44 -12.18 9.49
C ILE A 39 11.16 -13.67 9.56
N ASN A 40 12.08 -14.53 9.14
CA ASN A 40 11.84 -15.97 9.11
C ASN A 40 11.63 -16.55 10.52
N LYS A 41 12.26 -15.96 11.54
CA LYS A 41 12.11 -16.33 12.95
C LYS A 41 10.85 -15.77 13.61
N MET A 42 10.21 -14.76 13.03
CA MET A 42 8.96 -14.17 13.54
C MET A 42 7.76 -15.07 13.27
N SER A 43 6.85 -15.13 14.24
CA SER A 43 5.48 -15.62 14.10
C SER A 43 4.68 -14.80 13.07
N SER A 44 3.55 -15.34 12.63
CA SER A 44 2.64 -14.64 11.70
C SER A 44 2.14 -13.32 12.27
N GLU A 45 1.86 -13.28 13.58
CA GLU A 45 1.38 -12.06 14.26
C GLU A 45 2.46 -10.98 14.30
N GLU A 46 3.70 -11.35 14.66
CA GLU A 46 4.83 -10.42 14.66
C GLU A 46 5.11 -9.85 13.26
N LYS A 47 5.00 -10.67 12.21
CA LYS A 47 5.12 -10.22 10.82
C LYS A 47 4.05 -9.19 10.45
N ILE A 48 2.80 -9.43 10.85
CA ILE A 48 1.68 -8.51 10.61
C ILE A 48 1.92 -7.19 11.35
N ASN A 49 2.32 -7.25 12.62
CA ASN A 49 2.60 -6.07 13.43
C ASN A 49 3.79 -5.26 12.90
N LEU A 50 4.85 -5.93 12.44
CA LEU A 50 5.99 -5.30 11.78
C LEU A 50 5.56 -4.53 10.53
N LEU A 51 4.76 -5.17 9.68
CA LEU A 51 4.27 -4.56 8.45
C LEU A 51 3.33 -3.37 8.72
N LYS A 52 2.45 -3.50 9.72
CA LYS A 52 1.56 -2.44 10.19
C LYS A 52 2.37 -1.21 10.63
N THR A 53 3.33 -1.42 11.54
CA THR A 53 4.22 -0.35 12.04
C THR A 53 5.03 0.31 10.92
N PHE A 54 5.53 -0.48 9.97
CA PHE A 54 6.28 0.03 8.84
C PHE A 54 5.43 0.92 7.93
N ARG A 55 4.20 0.50 7.60
CA ARG A 55 3.27 1.29 6.79
C ARG A 55 2.87 2.60 7.48
N GLN A 56 2.55 2.56 8.76
CA GLN A 56 2.24 3.75 9.55
C GLN A 56 3.38 4.76 9.48
N ARG A 57 4.60 4.32 9.76
CA ARG A 57 5.76 5.21 9.75
C ARG A 57 6.05 5.77 8.36
N MET A 58 5.99 4.94 7.32
CA MET A 58 6.15 5.44 5.95
C MET A 58 5.12 6.52 5.62
N MET A 59 3.86 6.37 6.04
CA MET A 59 2.85 7.39 5.81
C MET A 59 3.06 8.64 6.65
N ILE A 60 3.50 8.50 7.90
CA ILE A 60 3.87 9.66 8.72
C ILE A 60 5.03 10.43 8.09
N ASP A 61 6.07 9.71 7.65
CA ASP A 61 7.26 10.28 7.04
C ASP A 61 6.90 10.95 5.69
N GLU A 62 6.12 10.30 4.82
CA GLU A 62 5.74 10.80 3.49
C GLU A 62 4.77 11.98 3.57
N LEU A 63 3.80 11.93 4.48
CA LEU A 63 2.81 13.00 4.62
C LEU A 63 3.27 14.11 5.55
N GLU A 64 4.48 14.03 6.14
CA GLU A 64 4.98 15.00 7.12
C GLU A 64 3.98 15.28 8.25
N VAL A 65 3.44 14.21 8.85
CA VAL A 65 2.42 14.34 9.90
C VAL A 65 3.04 15.00 11.14
N PRO A 66 2.45 16.10 11.66
CA PRO A 66 2.97 16.79 12.84
C PRO A 66 3.12 15.84 14.02
N GLU A 67 4.22 15.94 14.77
CA GLU A 67 4.53 15.03 15.88
C GLU A 67 3.37 14.92 16.89
N ALA A 68 2.76 16.05 17.24
CA ALA A 68 1.60 16.13 18.13
C ALA A 68 0.34 15.39 17.62
N LYS A 69 0.29 15.05 16.32
CA LYS A 69 -0.83 14.38 15.65
C LYS A 69 -0.50 12.96 15.21
N GLN A 70 0.73 12.47 15.41
CA GLN A 70 1.15 11.17 14.91
C GLN A 70 0.40 10.00 15.54
N GLU A 71 0.17 10.01 16.86
CA GLU A 71 -0.58 8.92 17.51
C GLU A 71 -2.04 8.87 17.02
N GLU A 72 -2.71 10.04 16.94
CA GLU A 72 -4.05 10.17 16.37
C GLU A 72 -4.10 9.65 14.92
N PHE A 73 -3.09 10.01 14.12
CA PHE A 73 -2.96 9.54 12.74
C PHE A 73 -2.77 8.02 12.67
N LYS A 74 -1.90 7.42 13.49
CA LYS A 74 -1.67 5.96 13.51
C LYS A 74 -2.94 5.20 13.80
N THR A 75 -3.67 5.60 14.86
CA THR A 75 -4.94 4.97 15.23
C THR A 75 -5.95 5.05 14.08
N LEU A 76 -6.08 6.23 13.47
CA LEU A 76 -7.02 6.43 12.36
C LEU A 76 -6.61 5.64 11.11
N TYR A 77 -5.31 5.58 10.82
CA TYR A 77 -4.75 4.81 9.72
C TYR A 77 -4.97 3.30 9.88
N ASP A 78 -4.84 2.79 11.09
CA ASP A 78 -5.14 1.39 11.38
C ASP A 78 -6.62 1.07 11.19
N GLU A 79 -7.51 1.89 11.75
CA GLU A 79 -8.96 1.75 11.59
C GLU A 79 -9.34 1.75 10.09
N TYR A 80 -8.69 2.60 9.31
CA TYR A 80 -8.86 2.65 7.87
C TYR A 80 -8.36 1.39 7.14
N GLN A 81 -7.16 0.88 7.47
CA GLN A 81 -6.62 -0.34 6.86
C GLN A 81 -7.44 -1.58 7.22
N GLU A 82 -7.91 -1.68 8.45
CA GLU A 82 -8.76 -2.77 8.93
C GLU A 82 -10.13 -2.74 8.25
N SER A 83 -10.75 -1.56 8.13
CA SER A 83 -12.02 -1.41 7.40
C SER A 83 -11.88 -1.78 5.91
N GLN A 84 -10.80 -1.36 5.25
CA GLN A 84 -10.50 -1.78 3.88
C GLN A 84 -10.35 -3.30 3.77
N THR A 85 -9.62 -3.91 4.71
CA THR A 85 -9.39 -5.37 4.72
C THR A 85 -10.69 -6.13 4.89
N LYS A 86 -11.57 -5.68 5.80
CA LYS A 86 -12.90 -6.26 6.01
C LYS A 86 -13.78 -6.18 4.77
N ILE A 87 -13.79 -5.02 4.09
CA ILE A 87 -14.57 -4.83 2.85
C ILE A 87 -14.04 -5.73 1.74
N LYS A 88 -12.71 -5.72 1.50
CA LYS A 88 -12.07 -6.57 0.49
C LYS A 88 -12.29 -8.05 0.79
N GLY A 89 -12.31 -8.45 2.06
CA GLY A 89 -12.56 -9.83 2.48
C GLY A 89 -13.92 -10.39 2.05
N LYS A 90 -14.93 -9.52 1.82
CA LYS A 90 -16.26 -9.92 1.32
C LYS A 90 -16.24 -10.40 -0.14
N PHE A 91 -15.20 -10.05 -0.90
CA PHE A 91 -15.03 -10.43 -2.28
C PHE A 91 -13.80 -11.30 -2.44
N GLN A 92 -14.02 -12.59 -2.66
CA GLN A 92 -12.96 -13.54 -2.99
C GLN A 92 -13.11 -13.88 -4.47
N PRO A 93 -12.27 -13.29 -5.35
CA PRO A 93 -12.38 -13.56 -6.78
C PRO A 93 -12.18 -15.05 -7.04
N ASN A 94 -13.12 -15.67 -7.74
CA ASN A 94 -12.95 -17.06 -8.18
C ASN A 94 -11.93 -17.10 -9.34
N PRO A 95 -10.81 -17.83 -9.22
CA PRO A 95 -9.78 -17.86 -10.27
C PRO A 95 -10.23 -18.55 -11.55
N ASN A 96 -11.31 -19.33 -11.53
CA ASN A 96 -11.77 -20.16 -12.65
C ASN A 96 -12.95 -19.52 -13.40
N TYR A 97 -12.75 -18.32 -13.95
CA TYR A 97 -13.80 -17.62 -14.71
C TYR A 97 -14.28 -18.39 -15.94
N ASN A 98 -13.39 -19.17 -16.57
CA ASN A 98 -13.67 -19.88 -17.82
C ASN A 98 -14.66 -21.05 -17.67
N THR A 99 -14.95 -21.47 -16.44
CA THR A 99 -15.90 -22.55 -16.16
C THR A 99 -17.22 -22.05 -15.59
N MET A 100 -17.38 -20.74 -15.43
CA MET A 100 -18.62 -20.14 -14.94
C MET A 100 -19.69 -20.15 -16.01
N THR A 101 -20.93 -20.38 -15.59
CA THR A 101 -22.09 -20.03 -16.40
C THR A 101 -22.25 -18.51 -16.49
N ASP A 102 -22.96 -18.02 -17.50
CA ASP A 102 -23.26 -16.60 -17.65
C ASP A 102 -23.94 -16.00 -16.41
N GLN A 103 -24.79 -16.78 -15.73
CA GLN A 103 -25.48 -16.33 -14.52
C GLN A 103 -24.50 -16.16 -13.35
N GLU A 104 -23.57 -17.10 -13.16
CA GLU A 104 -22.53 -17.00 -12.14
C GLU A 104 -21.57 -15.84 -12.41
N ALA A 105 -21.17 -15.66 -13.67
CA ALA A 105 -20.32 -14.54 -14.09
C ALA A 105 -21.01 -13.19 -13.83
N LYS A 106 -22.30 -13.06 -14.16
CA LYS A 106 -23.09 -11.85 -13.86
C LYS A 106 -23.20 -11.59 -12.36
N ALA A 107 -23.43 -12.63 -11.55
CA ALA A 107 -23.48 -12.50 -10.11
C ALA A 107 -22.12 -12.04 -9.52
N GLU A 108 -21.01 -12.53 -10.07
CA GLU A 108 -19.68 -12.13 -9.63
C GLU A 108 -19.35 -10.67 -10.02
N LEU A 109 -19.77 -10.24 -11.20
CA LEU A 109 -19.68 -8.84 -11.62
C LEU A 109 -20.46 -7.92 -10.67
N GLU A 110 -21.69 -8.29 -10.32
CA GLU A 110 -22.52 -7.49 -9.40
C GLU A 110 -21.88 -7.36 -8.02
N LYS A 111 -21.36 -8.47 -7.46
CA LYS A 111 -20.60 -8.43 -6.19
C LYS A 111 -19.40 -7.48 -6.27
N SER A 112 -18.70 -7.46 -7.42
CA SER A 112 -17.55 -6.57 -7.61
C SER A 112 -17.95 -5.09 -7.54
N PHE A 113 -19.12 -4.72 -8.08
CA PHE A 113 -19.65 -3.37 -8.00
C PHE A 113 -20.05 -2.99 -6.58
N ILE A 114 -20.72 -3.89 -5.85
CA ILE A 114 -21.10 -3.68 -4.44
C ILE A 114 -19.85 -3.42 -3.60
N VAL A 115 -18.83 -4.26 -3.71
CA VAL A 115 -17.57 -4.10 -2.97
C VAL A 115 -16.83 -2.83 -3.39
N GLY A 116 -16.81 -2.50 -4.68
CA GLY A 116 -16.27 -1.24 -5.19
C GLY A 116 -16.95 -0.02 -4.57
N GLN A 117 -18.27 -0.04 -4.47
CA GLN A 117 -19.06 1.03 -3.85
C GLN A 117 -18.78 1.14 -2.34
N GLU A 118 -18.67 0.02 -1.62
CA GLU A 118 -18.28 0.02 -0.22
C GLU A 118 -16.88 0.60 0.00
N LEU A 119 -15.90 0.26 -0.84
CA LEU A 119 -14.55 0.83 -0.79
C LEU A 119 -14.56 2.33 -1.05
N LEU A 120 -15.36 2.80 -2.00
CA LEU A 120 -15.50 4.23 -2.29
C LEU A 120 -16.14 4.97 -1.11
N ASN A 121 -17.20 4.42 -0.51
CA ASN A 121 -17.85 4.97 0.67
C ASN A 121 -16.89 5.02 1.86
N ASN A 122 -16.09 3.96 2.06
CA ASN A 122 -15.05 3.92 3.07
C ASN A 122 -14.01 5.02 2.86
N ARG A 123 -13.54 5.20 1.62
CA ARG A 123 -12.61 6.27 1.26
C ARG A 123 -13.17 7.65 1.59
N LYS A 124 -14.44 7.93 1.25
CA LYS A 124 -15.11 9.20 1.59
C LYS A 124 -15.15 9.42 3.11
N LYS A 125 -15.64 8.43 3.86
CA LYS A 125 -15.72 8.48 5.33
C LYS A 125 -14.37 8.80 5.97
N TYR A 126 -13.31 8.11 5.57
CA TYR A 126 -11.99 8.33 6.16
C TYR A 126 -11.30 9.58 5.65
N ALA A 127 -11.59 10.05 4.42
CA ALA A 127 -11.11 11.35 3.95
C ALA A 127 -11.55 12.49 4.88
N GLU A 128 -12.81 12.48 5.33
CA GLU A 128 -13.32 13.45 6.29
C GLU A 128 -12.64 13.34 7.66
N LYS A 129 -12.40 12.12 8.14
CA LYS A 129 -11.67 11.90 9.40
C LYS A 129 -10.21 12.38 9.31
N PHE A 130 -9.49 12.03 8.25
CA PHE A 130 -8.09 12.39 8.09
C PHE A 130 -7.90 13.90 7.92
N GLN A 131 -8.85 14.61 7.31
CA GLN A 131 -8.79 16.07 7.19
C GLN A 131 -8.81 16.81 8.53
N LYS A 132 -9.17 16.14 9.63
CA LYS A 132 -9.07 16.69 11.00
C LYS A 132 -7.67 16.58 11.59
N VAL A 133 -6.81 15.74 11.00
CA VAL A 133 -5.48 15.37 11.51
C VAL A 133 -4.38 15.91 10.58
N VAL A 134 -4.62 15.86 9.27
CA VAL A 134 -3.70 16.27 8.20
C VAL A 134 -4.45 17.14 7.18
N LYS A 135 -3.71 17.86 6.33
CA LYS A 135 -4.28 18.74 5.30
C LYS A 135 -4.96 17.93 4.18
N PRO A 136 -5.97 18.48 3.48
CA PRO A 136 -6.60 17.82 2.34
C PRO A 136 -5.62 17.33 1.26
N GLN A 137 -4.54 18.07 1.00
CA GLN A 137 -3.49 17.68 0.05
C GLN A 137 -2.76 16.42 0.51
N GLN A 138 -2.44 16.31 1.80
CA GLN A 138 -1.83 15.11 2.41
C GLN A 138 -2.81 13.92 2.33
N VAL A 139 -4.11 14.13 2.49
CA VAL A 139 -5.12 13.07 2.30
C VAL A 139 -5.16 12.58 0.85
N LEU A 140 -5.08 13.50 -0.12
CA LEU A 140 -5.00 13.12 -1.54
C LEU A 140 -3.75 12.29 -1.84
N GLU A 141 -2.59 12.74 -1.34
CA GLU A 141 -1.32 12.05 -1.48
C GLU A 141 -1.33 10.65 -0.85
N MET A 142 -1.88 10.53 0.37
CA MET A 142 -2.04 9.26 1.07
C MET A 142 -2.77 8.25 0.17
N PHE A 143 -3.94 8.62 -0.37
CA PHE A 143 -4.71 7.72 -1.22
C PHE A 143 -4.02 7.39 -2.56
N GLN A 144 -3.19 8.28 -3.10
CA GLN A 144 -2.40 7.99 -4.31
C GLN A 144 -1.22 7.06 -4.01
N SER A 145 -0.67 7.13 -2.81
CA SER A 145 0.53 6.38 -2.41
C SER A 145 0.22 4.93 -1.98
N GLU A 146 -1.00 4.63 -1.53
CA GLU A 146 -1.40 3.30 -1.04
C GLU A 146 -1.14 2.16 -2.05
N GLY A 147 -1.51 2.37 -3.32
CA GLY A 147 -1.27 1.39 -4.38
C GLY A 147 0.22 1.17 -4.67
N LYS A 148 1.03 2.21 -4.48
CA LYS A 148 2.49 2.20 -4.71
C LYS A 148 3.25 1.55 -3.54
N MET A 149 2.74 1.71 -2.31
CA MET A 149 3.38 1.16 -1.11
C MET A 149 3.37 -0.36 -1.03
N ARG A 150 2.37 -1.05 -1.60
CA ARG A 150 2.34 -2.52 -1.64
C ARG A 150 3.61 -3.10 -2.28
N ASN A 151 4.13 -2.42 -3.30
CA ASN A 151 5.33 -2.85 -4.02
C ASN A 151 6.61 -2.45 -3.28
N ARG A 152 6.64 -1.28 -2.61
CA ARG A 152 7.82 -0.79 -1.86
C ARG A 152 8.21 -1.66 -0.65
N VAL A 153 7.27 -2.39 -0.06
CA VAL A 153 7.53 -3.30 1.07
C VAL A 153 8.27 -4.57 0.62
N ILE A 154 8.07 -5.00 -0.63
CA ILE A 154 8.59 -6.27 -1.17
C ILE A 154 9.81 -6.01 -2.07
N ASP A 155 9.86 -4.89 -2.78
CA ASP A 155 10.96 -4.54 -3.68
C ASP A 155 11.97 -3.58 -3.05
N ARG A 156 12.93 -4.16 -2.33
CA ARG A 156 14.32 -3.71 -2.34
C ARG A 156 15.24 -4.81 -2.91
N LYS A 157 14.74 -5.57 -3.88
CA LYS A 157 15.53 -6.58 -4.60
C LYS A 157 16.17 -6.06 -5.91
N SER A 158 15.87 -4.85 -6.37
CA SER A 158 16.31 -4.37 -7.71
C SER A 158 17.14 -3.08 -7.75
N ASP A 159 17.31 -2.32 -6.65
CA ASP A 159 18.08 -1.06 -6.71
C ASP A 159 19.62 -1.24 -6.78
N ASN A 160 20.12 -2.48 -6.65
CA ASN A 160 21.56 -2.78 -6.72
C ASN A 160 22.05 -3.26 -8.09
N GLN A 161 21.19 -3.37 -9.12
CA GLN A 161 21.61 -3.83 -10.46
C GLN A 161 21.72 -2.71 -11.50
N GLN A 162 21.24 -1.49 -11.24
CA GLN A 162 21.22 -0.39 -12.23
C GLN A 162 22.40 0.60 -12.14
N ARG A 163 23.51 0.24 -11.48
CA ARG A 163 24.78 1.00 -11.52
C ARG A 163 25.97 0.15 -11.96
N ARG A 164 25.84 -0.56 -13.08
CA ARG A 164 27.01 -1.01 -13.85
C ARG A 164 27.20 -0.05 -15.04
N PRO A 165 28.27 0.76 -15.09
CA PRO A 165 28.61 1.49 -16.30
C PRO A 165 29.12 0.47 -17.33
N THR A 166 28.36 0.26 -18.40
CA THR A 166 28.83 -0.48 -19.59
C THR A 166 29.92 0.34 -20.25
N LYS A 167 31.18 0.03 -19.93
CA LYS A 167 32.31 0.30 -20.81
C LYS A 167 32.31 -0.77 -21.91
N THR A 168 32.01 -0.38 -23.13
CA THR A 168 32.68 -0.89 -24.34
C THR A 168 32.34 0.05 -25.49
N GLY A 169 33.31 0.89 -25.85
CA GLY A 169 33.34 1.50 -27.16
C GLY A 169 33.85 0.47 -28.15
N GLU A 170 33.09 0.22 -29.21
CA GLU A 170 33.60 -0.29 -30.47
C GLU A 170 32.87 0.46 -31.59
N MET A 171 33.64 1.28 -32.31
CA MET A 171 33.26 1.81 -33.61
C MET A 171 33.08 0.65 -34.59
N ARG A 172 32.03 0.67 -35.41
CA ARG A 172 32.12 0.21 -36.79
C ARG A 172 31.07 0.88 -37.68
N ASN A 173 31.59 1.47 -38.76
CA ASN A 173 30.95 2.23 -39.83
C ASN A 173 30.47 1.29 -40.96
N SER A 174 29.73 1.87 -41.92
CA SER A 174 29.12 1.34 -43.15
C SER A 174 27.81 0.55 -42.90
N GLY A 175 26.66 0.83 -43.51
CA GLY A 175 26.34 1.67 -44.67
C GLY A 175 25.74 0.79 -45.76
N GLU A 176 24.46 0.39 -45.65
CA GLU A 176 23.69 -0.07 -46.82
C GLU A 176 22.17 -0.05 -46.57
N THR A 177 21.46 0.71 -47.41
CA THR A 177 20.00 0.66 -47.60
C THR A 177 19.57 -0.67 -48.24
N ARG A 178 18.41 -1.23 -47.86
CA ARG A 178 17.14 -1.21 -48.62
C ARG A 178 16.16 -2.34 -48.18
N LYS A 179 14.87 -1.98 -48.24
CA LYS A 179 13.65 -2.78 -48.51
C LYS A 179 12.69 -3.10 -47.35
N ILE A 180 11.47 -2.68 -47.64
CA ILE A 180 10.17 -2.88 -46.99
C ILE A 180 9.69 -4.30 -47.32
N ASN A 181 9.13 -5.03 -46.35
CA ASN A 181 7.86 -5.76 -46.48
C ASN A 181 7.34 -6.30 -45.14
N THR A 182 6.13 -5.83 -44.83
CA THR A 182 4.92 -6.47 -44.28
C THR A 182 4.94 -7.66 -43.30
N GLU A 183 4.06 -7.48 -42.30
CA GLU A 183 3.18 -8.44 -41.61
C GLU A 183 3.68 -9.24 -40.40
N SER A 184 3.07 -8.91 -39.25
CA SER A 184 2.24 -9.80 -38.43
C SER A 184 2.54 -9.74 -36.93
N SER A 185 1.45 -9.74 -36.17
CA SER A 185 1.32 -10.09 -34.75
C SER A 185 1.73 -9.06 -33.69
N GLY A 186 0.72 -8.55 -32.98
CA GLY A 186 0.91 -7.84 -31.73
C GLY A 186 -0.23 -6.90 -31.38
N ILE A 187 -1.44 -7.42 -31.17
CA ILE A 187 -2.49 -6.68 -30.46
C ILE A 187 -1.94 -6.40 -29.05
N ARG A 188 -1.41 -5.20 -28.84
CA ARG A 188 -1.02 -4.71 -27.52
C ARG A 188 -2.30 -4.39 -26.76
N ASN A 189 -2.60 -5.25 -25.81
CA ASN A 189 -3.65 -5.04 -24.82
C ASN A 189 -3.35 -3.74 -24.04
N PRO A 190 -4.21 -2.70 -24.07
CA PRO A 190 -3.99 -1.52 -23.25
C PRO A 190 -4.25 -1.87 -21.78
N ARG A 191 -3.18 -1.94 -20.99
CA ARG A 191 -3.29 -1.89 -19.52
C ARG A 191 -4.11 -0.67 -19.15
N ASN A 192 -5.26 -0.92 -18.53
CA ASN A 192 -6.13 0.03 -17.88
C ASN A 192 -5.33 0.98 -16.97
N ASN A 193 -5.08 2.19 -17.47
CA ASN A 193 -4.34 3.24 -16.80
C ASN A 193 -5.35 4.30 -16.35
N ASN A 194 -6.06 4.01 -15.25
CA ASN A 194 -6.85 5.02 -14.54
C ASN A 194 -5.88 5.95 -13.78
N GLY A 195 -5.26 6.84 -14.54
CA GLY A 195 -4.45 7.96 -14.08
C GLY A 195 -4.71 9.12 -15.02
N ALA A 196 -5.87 9.77 -14.87
CA ALA A 196 -6.18 11.01 -15.55
C ALA A 196 -5.23 12.11 -15.04
N ASN A 197 -4.11 12.27 -15.74
CA ASN A 197 -3.21 13.40 -15.61
C ASN A 197 -3.70 14.51 -16.54
N SER A 198 -4.55 15.40 -16.04
CA SER A 198 -4.92 16.62 -16.75
C SER A 198 -3.85 17.70 -16.52
N GLN A 199 -2.80 17.67 -17.35
CA GLN A 199 -1.98 18.85 -17.57
C GLN A 199 -2.85 19.92 -18.25
N SER A 200 -3.26 20.93 -17.48
CA SER A 200 -3.81 22.16 -18.03
C SER A 200 -2.66 23.00 -18.58
N ARG A 201 -2.52 22.99 -19.91
CA ARG A 201 -1.88 24.09 -20.63
C ARG A 201 -2.73 25.34 -20.44
N ARG A 202 -2.17 26.41 -19.90
CA ARG A 202 -2.72 27.76 -20.10
C ARG A 202 -2.02 28.40 -21.31
N PRO A 203 -2.72 29.25 -22.08
CA PRO A 203 -2.08 30.18 -22.99
C PRO A 203 -1.25 31.23 -22.24
#